data_AF-A0A0L8H3D1-F1
#
_entry.id   AF-A0A0L8H3D1-F1
#
_cell.length_a   1.000
_cell.length_b   1.000
_cell.length_c   1.000
_cell.angle_alpha   90.00
_cell.angle_beta   90.00
_cell.angle_gamma   90.00
#
_symmetry.space_group_name_H-M   'P 1'
#
loop_
_entity.id
_entity.type
_entity.pdbx_description
1 polymer ?
#
loop_
_entity_poly.entity_id
_entity_poly.type
_entity_poly.pdbx_seq_one_letter_code
_entity_poly.pdbx_strand_id
1 'polypeptide(L)'
;MIYDHLAANNITVSTSAWAGIAATLLKGGKTLHSIFKLLVPLCETSVCNVLQNSDQGNILRRVKVFTVDEASVIPVCALKAIDNRLRDIMNNNSIFIGKII
;
A
#
# COMPACT_ATOMS: atom_id res chain seq x y z
N MET A 1 -0.32 -15.96 10.84
CA MET A 1 1.01 -16.20 11.45
C MET A 1 1.89 -14.95 11.45
N ILE A 2 2.25 -14.34 10.30
CA ILE A 2 3.03 -13.07 10.28
C ILE A 2 2.18 -11.86 10.71
N TYR A 3 0.97 -11.68 10.16
CA TYR A 3 0.10 -10.56 10.52
C TYR A 3 -0.18 -10.52 12.03
N ASP A 4 -0.62 -11.64 12.62
CA ASP A 4 -0.97 -11.69 14.03
C ASP A 4 0.27 -11.49 14.93
N HIS A 5 1.44 -11.97 14.51
CA HIS A 5 2.69 -11.73 15.23
C HIS A 5 3.11 -10.25 15.20
N LEU A 6 3.05 -9.59 14.04
CA LEU A 6 3.36 -8.17 13.92
C LEU A 6 2.36 -7.32 14.71
N ALA A 7 1.07 -7.64 14.61
CA ALA A 7 0.02 -6.96 15.36
C ALA A 7 0.20 -7.12 16.88
N ALA A 8 0.57 -8.31 17.36
CA ALA A 8 0.87 -8.55 18.78
C ALA A 8 2.05 -7.71 19.30
N ASN A 9 2.97 -7.33 18.42
CA ASN A 9 4.10 -6.44 18.74
C ASN A 9 3.78 -4.95 18.50
N ASN A 10 2.49 -4.57 18.38
CA ASN A 10 2.04 -3.20 18.11
C ASN A 10 2.59 -2.60 16.81
N ILE A 11 2.97 -3.44 15.85
CA ILE A 11 3.39 -2.98 14.52
C ILE A 11 2.15 -2.80 13.68
N THR A 12 1.95 -1.59 13.14
CA THR A 12 0.82 -1.33 12.25
C THR A 12 1.07 -1.98 10.89
N VAL A 13 0.25 -2.98 10.54
CA VAL A 13 0.32 -3.71 9.28
C VAL A 13 -0.84 -3.33 8.38
N SER A 14 -0.58 -3.17 7.09
CA SER A 14 -1.63 -3.03 6.06
C SER A 14 -1.62 -4.25 5.16
N THR A 15 -2.65 -5.08 5.26
CA THR A 15 -2.84 -6.27 4.41
C THR A 15 -3.54 -5.89 3.12
N SER A 16 -3.00 -6.33 1.99
CA SER A 16 -3.56 -5.99 0.69
C SER A 16 -3.36 -7.05 -0.37
N ALA A 17 -4.13 -6.95 -1.45
CA ALA A 17 -3.98 -7.77 -2.64
C ALA A 17 -4.24 -6.92 -3.90
N TRP A 18 -3.96 -7.48 -5.07
CA TRP A 18 -4.29 -6.83 -6.33
C TRP A 18 -5.78 -6.96 -6.66
N ALA A 19 -6.30 -8.19 -6.61
CA ALA A 19 -7.69 -8.51 -6.90
C ALA A 19 -8.59 -8.31 -5.69
N GLY A 20 -9.85 -7.93 -5.95
CA GLY A 20 -10.87 -7.74 -4.91
C GLY A 20 -11.14 -9.02 -4.11
N ILE A 21 -11.26 -10.16 -4.80
CA ILE A 21 -11.58 -11.43 -4.15
C ILE A 21 -10.44 -11.91 -3.23
N ALA A 22 -9.19 -11.77 -3.66
CA ALA A 22 -8.03 -12.07 -2.83
C ALA A 22 -7.99 -11.17 -1.60
N ALA A 23 -8.24 -9.86 -1.76
CA ALA A 23 -8.29 -8.93 -0.64
C ALA A 23 -9.37 -9.30 0.39
N THR A 24 -10.53 -9.79 -0.03
CA THR A 24 -11.62 -10.23 0.88
C THR A 24 -11.23 -11.45 1.72
N LEU A 25 -10.38 -12.33 1.21
CA LEU A 25 -9.91 -13.51 1.94
C LEU A 25 -8.86 -13.17 3.02
N LEU A 26 -8.23 -12.00 2.92
CA LEU A 26 -7.25 -11.53 3.88
C LEU A 26 -7.93 -10.85 5.08
N LYS A 27 -7.45 -11.14 6.29
CA LYS A 27 -7.93 -10.48 7.52
C LYS A 27 -7.68 -8.98 7.45
N GLY A 28 -8.77 -8.20 7.41
CA GLY A 28 -8.72 -6.74 7.24
C GLY A 28 -8.16 -6.30 5.87
N GLY A 29 -8.13 -7.21 4.89
CA GLY A 29 -7.55 -6.96 3.58
C GLY A 29 -8.30 -5.90 2.77
N LYS A 30 -7.54 -5.14 2.00
CA LYS A 30 -8.06 -4.17 1.03
C LYS A 30 -7.30 -4.29 -0.28
N THR A 31 -7.91 -3.90 -1.39
CA THR A 31 -7.16 -3.84 -2.65
C THR A 31 -6.12 -2.72 -2.61
N LEU A 32 -5.00 -2.89 -3.31
CA LEU A 32 -4.02 -1.81 -3.51
C LEU A 32 -4.67 -0.58 -4.14
N HIS A 33 -5.62 -0.79 -5.06
CA HIS A 33 -6.44 0.27 -5.64
C HIS A 33 -7.19 1.08 -4.58
N SER A 34 -7.77 0.43 -3.57
CA SER A 34 -8.49 1.13 -2.49
C SER A 34 -7.53 1.87 -1.56
N ILE A 35 -6.42 1.24 -1.15
CA ILE A 35 -5.45 1.82 -0.21
C ILE A 35 -4.78 3.06 -0.80
N PHE A 36 -4.35 2.96 -2.06
CA PHE A 36 -3.60 4.00 -2.76
C PHE A 36 -4.47 4.80 -3.72
N LYS A 37 -5.80 4.63 -3.74
CA LYS A 37 -6.70 5.35 -4.64
C LYS A 37 -6.13 5.45 -6.08
N LEU A 38 -5.66 4.31 -6.59
CA LEU A 38 -5.01 4.24 -7.90
C LEU A 38 -6.02 4.60 -8.98
N LEU A 39 -5.63 5.47 -9.91
CA LEU A 39 -6.48 5.84 -11.04
C LEU A 39 -6.57 4.69 -12.04
N VAL A 40 -7.75 4.54 -12.64
CA VAL A 40 -8.04 3.59 -13.72
C VAL A 40 -8.41 4.40 -14.96
N PRO A 41 -7.77 4.19 -16.12
CA PRO A 41 -6.76 3.16 -16.40
C PRO A 41 -5.38 3.45 -15.77
N LEU A 42 -4.63 2.37 -15.51
CA LEU A 42 -3.23 2.46 -15.11
C LEU A 42 -2.32 2.64 -16.33
N CYS A 43 -1.59 3.75 -16.38
CA CYS A 43 -0.59 4.08 -17.38
C CYS A 43 0.76 4.32 -16.72
N GLU A 44 1.83 4.49 -17.52
CA GLU A 44 3.17 4.73 -16.99
C GLU A 44 3.27 6.02 -16.16
N THR A 45 2.37 6.97 -16.38
CA THR A 45 2.24 8.22 -15.65
C THR A 45 1.17 8.19 -14.56
N SER A 46 0.64 7.01 -14.23
CA SER A 46 -0.40 6.88 -13.21
C SER A 46 0.05 7.45 -11.87
N VAL A 47 -0.87 8.19 -11.28
CA VAL A 47 -0.71 8.78 -9.96
C VAL A 47 -1.68 8.14 -8.97
N CYS A 48 -1.23 8.05 -7.73
CA CYS A 48 -2.02 7.67 -6.58
C CYS A 48 -2.75 8.91 -6.06
N ASN A 49 -4.09 8.88 -5.97
CA ASN A 49 -4.90 10.06 -5.62
C ASN A 49 -5.13 10.21 -4.09
N VAL A 50 -4.12 9.88 -3.28
CA VAL A 50 -4.20 10.02 -1.82
C VAL A 50 -3.60 11.34 -1.40
N LEU A 51 -4.39 12.35 -1.02
CA LEU A 51 -3.86 13.62 -0.53
C LEU A 51 -3.01 13.44 0.75
N GLN A 52 -1.89 14.16 0.85
CA GLN A 52 -0.91 14.01 1.94
C GLN A 52 -1.55 14.22 3.32
N ASN A 53 -2.42 15.24 3.44
CA ASN A 53 -3.07 15.61 4.69
C ASN A 53 -4.46 14.97 4.87
N SER A 54 -4.79 13.95 4.07
CA SER A 54 -6.04 13.19 4.25
C SER A 54 -5.91 12.13 5.34
N ASP A 55 -7.04 11.62 5.84
CA ASP A 55 -7.07 10.48 6.76
C ASP A 55 -6.34 9.27 6.19
N GLN A 56 -6.48 9.01 4.90
CA GLN A 56 -5.76 7.94 4.22
C GLN A 56 -4.26 8.18 4.20
N GLY A 57 -3.81 9.42 3.97
CA GLY A 57 -2.40 9.80 4.09
C GLY A 57 -1.87 9.57 5.51
N ASN A 58 -2.64 9.93 6.53
CA ASN A 58 -2.30 9.69 7.94
C ASN A 58 -2.23 8.19 8.26
N ILE A 59 -3.13 7.37 7.71
CA ILE A 59 -3.06 5.90 7.83
C ILE A 59 -1.76 5.38 7.21
N LEU A 60 -1.45 5.79 5.98
CA LEU A 60 -0.22 5.37 5.30
C LEU A 60 1.03 5.78 6.09
N ARG A 61 1.04 6.92 6.79
CA ARG A 61 2.13 7.30 7.72
C ARG A 61 2.33 6.32 8.88
N ARG A 62 1.24 5.82 9.45
CA ARG A 62 1.30 4.92 10.61
C ARG A 62 1.69 3.49 10.25
N VAL A 63 1.26 3.00 9.08
CA VAL A 63 1.62 1.66 8.59
C VAL A 63 3.13 1.50 8.60
N LYS A 64 3.66 0.40 9.12
CA LYS A 64 5.10 0.08 9.11
C LYS A 64 5.43 -1.02 8.11
N VAL A 65 4.49 -1.93 7.88
CA VAL A 65 4.65 -3.07 6.98
C VAL A 65 3.44 -3.14 6.07
N PHE A 66 3.67 -3.25 4.77
CA PHE A 66 2.65 -3.68 3.83
C PHE A 66 2.84 -5.17 3.61
N THR A 67 1.76 -5.94 3.64
CA THR A 67 1.80 -7.34 3.24
C THR A 67 0.90 -7.46 2.04
N VAL A 68 1.47 -7.82 0.90
CA VAL A 68 0.76 -7.80 -0.38
C VAL A 68 0.67 -9.21 -0.94
N ASP A 69 -0.54 -9.75 -0.93
CA ASP A 69 -0.84 -10.96 -1.68
C ASP A 69 -0.90 -10.65 -3.19
N GLU A 70 -0.63 -11.64 -4.02
CA GLU A 70 -0.54 -11.49 -5.48
C GLU A 70 0.53 -10.47 -5.93
N ALA A 71 1.62 -10.32 -5.16
CA ALA A 71 2.67 -9.33 -5.45
C ALA A 71 3.24 -9.44 -6.88
N SER A 72 3.34 -10.66 -7.42
CA SER A 72 3.81 -10.93 -8.79
C SER A 72 2.86 -10.45 -9.90
N VAL A 73 1.59 -10.18 -9.57
CA VAL A 73 0.55 -9.77 -10.52
C VAL A 73 0.46 -8.24 -10.63
N ILE A 74 1.12 -7.52 -9.72
CA ILE A 74 1.06 -6.06 -9.67
C ILE A 74 1.82 -5.47 -10.87
N PRO A 75 1.19 -4.61 -11.68
CA PRO A 75 1.87 -3.91 -12.76
C PRO A 75 3.01 -3.02 -12.24
N VAL A 76 4.11 -2.97 -12.99
CA VAL A 76 5.28 -2.13 -12.65
C VAL A 76 4.90 -0.65 -12.54
N CYS A 77 3.99 -0.16 -13.38
CA CYS A 77 3.50 1.23 -13.31
C CYS A 77 2.77 1.51 -11.99
N ALA A 78 2.00 0.56 -11.46
CA ALA A 78 1.32 0.69 -10.18
C ALA A 78 2.34 0.70 -9.02
N LEU A 79 3.36 -0.16 -9.05
CA LEU A 79 4.43 -0.15 -8.05
C LEU A 79 5.17 1.19 -8.01
N LYS A 80 5.49 1.77 -9.18
CA LYS A 80 6.12 3.09 -9.30
C LYS A 80 5.22 4.20 -8.74
N ALA A 81 3.92 4.18 -9.05
CA ALA A 81 2.96 5.15 -8.55
C ALA A 81 2.83 5.09 -7.02
N ILE A 82 2.83 3.87 -6.46
CA ILE A 82 2.80 3.62 -5.01
C ILE A 82 4.07 4.14 -4.34
N ASP A 83 5.24 3.80 -4.87
CA ASP A 83 6.54 4.25 -4.32
C ASP A 83 6.62 5.78 -4.32
N ASN A 84 6.36 6.42 -5.46
CA ASN A 84 6.35 7.88 -5.57
C ASN A 84 5.42 8.52 -4.53
N ARG A 85 4.21 7.98 -4.35
CA ARG A 85 3.29 8.51 -3.35
C ARG A 85 3.79 8.31 -1.92
N LEU A 86 4.33 7.14 -1.60
CA LEU A 86 4.87 6.90 -0.27
C LEU A 86 6.00 7.89 0.05
N ARG A 87 6.86 8.18 -0.92
CA ARG A 87 7.90 9.21 -0.79
C ARG A 87 7.31 10.59 -0.52
N ASP A 88 6.29 11.00 -1.29
CA ASP A 88 5.59 12.27 -1.09
C ASP A 88 4.95 12.38 0.30
N ILE A 89 4.22 11.35 0.73
CA ILE A 89 3.46 11.36 1.98
C ILE A 89 4.39 11.45 3.20
N MET A 90 5.55 10.80 3.11
CA MET A 90 6.53 10.73 4.20
C MET A 90 7.62 11.78 4.13
N ASN A 91 7.73 12.51 3.00
CA ASN A 91 8.86 13.37 2.71
C ASN A 91 10.21 12.64 2.83
N ASN A 92 10.30 11.44 2.25
CA ASN A 92 11.49 10.58 2.29
C ASN A 92 11.72 9.95 0.91
N ASN A 93 12.94 10.08 0.37
CA ASN A 93 13.26 9.64 -0.99
C ASN A 93 13.78 8.20 -1.11
N SER A 94 13.85 7.44 -0.01
CA SER A 94 14.24 6.03 -0.09
C SER A 94 13.17 5.18 -0.79
N ILE A 95 13.62 4.12 -1.48
CA ILE A 95 12.72 3.18 -2.18
C ILE A 95 11.76 2.57 -1.16
N PHE A 96 10.47 2.66 -1.47
CA PHE A 96 9.36 2.28 -0.60
C PHE A 96 9.55 2.78 0.82
N ILE A 97 10.19 3.94 1.01
CA ILE A 97 10.46 4.60 2.29
C ILE A 97 11.11 3.69 3.36
N GLY A 98 11.81 2.64 2.92
CA GLY A 98 12.37 1.60 3.79
C GLY A 98 11.32 0.68 4.45
N LYS A 99 10.05 0.77 4.03
CA LYS A 99 9.01 -0.17 4.44
C LYS A 99 9.15 -1.46 3.63
N ILE A 100 8.96 -2.57 4.33
CA ILE A 100 8.90 -3.89 3.71
C ILE A 100 7.51 -4.05 3.09
N ILE A 101 7.50 -4.52 1.85
CA ILE A 101 6.32 -4.88 1.05
C ILE A 101 6.36 -6.39 0.83
#